data_AF-A0A4Z0GW92-F1
#
_entry.id   AF-A0A4Z0GW92-F1
#
_cell.length_a   1.000
_cell.length_b   1.000
_cell.length_c   1.000
_cell.angle_alpha   90.00
_cell.angle_beta   90.00
_cell.angle_gamma   90.00
#
_symmetry.space_group_name_H-M   'P 1'
#
loop_
_entity.id
_entity.type
_entity.pdbx_description
1 polymer ?
#
loop_
_entity_poly.entity_id
_entity_poly.type
_entity_poly.pdbx_seq_one_letter_code
_entity_poly.pdbx_strand_id
1 'polypeptide(L)'
;MNPAINGLKYLLSNKKSLVYSTFDLKGYTRAAANLQAAGIPFRTASYSSPRETGAAYSDLTVQFKVYVKKEHQSEAQKVIHQR
;
A
#
# COMPACT_ATOMS: atom_id res chain seq x y z
N MET A 1 2.13 -36.67 -4.59
CA MET A 1 2.18 -35.39 -3.85
C MET A 1 3.56 -34.78 -4.05
N ASN A 2 3.68 -33.74 -4.89
CA ASN A 2 5.00 -33.21 -5.29
C ASN A 2 5.52 -32.20 -4.26
N PRO A 3 6.70 -32.43 -3.65
CA PRO A 3 7.31 -31.50 -2.68
C PRO A 3 7.69 -30.13 -3.29
N ALA A 4 7.76 -30.02 -4.63
CA ALA A 4 8.08 -28.79 -5.35
C ALA A 4 7.00 -27.69 -5.23
N ILE A 5 5.74 -28.07 -5.01
CA ILE A 5 4.61 -27.10 -5.00
C ILE A 5 4.59 -26.29 -3.69
N ASN A 6 5.04 -26.89 -2.59
CA ASN A 6 5.12 -26.21 -1.29
C ASN A 6 6.33 -25.27 -1.19
N GLY A 7 7.45 -25.60 -1.86
CA GLY A 7 8.65 -24.75 -1.89
C GLY A 7 8.44 -23.41 -2.61
N LEU A 8 7.66 -23.41 -3.70
CA LEU A 8 7.32 -22.17 -4.42
C LEU A 8 6.42 -21.25 -3.58
N LYS A 9 5.44 -21.81 -2.85
CA LYS A 9 4.53 -21.01 -2.00
C LYS A 9 5.30 -20.24 -0.92
N TYR A 10 6.39 -20.82 -0.41
CA TYR A 10 7.29 -20.20 0.57
C TYR A 10 8.10 -19.02 0.03
N LEU A 11 8.54 -19.07 -1.24
CA LEU A 11 9.27 -17.98 -1.89
C LEU A 11 8.37 -16.83 -2.38
N LEU A 12 7.07 -17.08 -2.55
CA LEU A 12 6.09 -16.06 -2.96
C LEU A 12 5.51 -15.21 -1.80
N SER A 13 5.66 -15.62 -0.54
CA SER A 13 4.85 -15.09 0.59
C SER A 13 5.32 -13.73 1.17
N ASN A 14 6.55 -13.27 0.91
CA ASN A 14 7.06 -12.02 1.50
C ASN A 14 7.13 -10.81 0.55
N LYS A 15 6.77 -10.98 -0.74
CA LYS A 15 6.77 -9.85 -1.68
C LYS A 15 5.59 -8.92 -1.36
N LYS A 16 5.91 -7.63 -1.19
CA LYS A 16 4.92 -6.57 -0.98
C LYS A 16 4.48 -6.00 -2.34
N SER A 17 3.19 -5.80 -2.52
CA SER A 17 2.58 -5.16 -3.69
C SER A 17 2.06 -3.78 -3.30
N LEU A 18 2.40 -2.76 -4.09
CA LEU A 18 1.78 -1.43 -3.99
C LEU A 18 0.33 -1.54 -4.44
N VAL A 19 -0.61 -1.16 -3.59
CA VAL A 19 -2.06 -1.22 -3.88
C VAL A 19 -2.74 0.14 -3.92
N TYR A 20 -2.12 1.15 -3.31
CA TYR A 20 -2.65 2.52 -3.33
C TYR A 20 -1.53 3.54 -3.17
N SER A 21 -1.64 4.66 -3.88
CA SER A 21 -0.72 5.78 -3.76
C SER A 21 -1.50 7.08 -3.89
N THR A 22 -1.29 8.01 -2.98
CA THR A 22 -1.96 9.31 -3.00
C THR A 22 -1.08 10.39 -2.39
N PHE A 23 -1.28 11.64 -2.81
CA PHE A 23 -0.70 12.82 -2.18
C PHE A 23 -1.66 13.43 -1.14
N ASP A 24 -2.92 12.98 -1.11
CA ASP A 24 -3.93 13.45 -0.18
C ASP A 24 -3.99 12.58 1.08
N LEU A 25 -3.79 13.21 2.24
CA LEU A 25 -3.88 12.56 3.56
C LEU A 25 -5.27 11.96 3.79
N LYS A 26 -6.34 12.61 3.31
CA LYS A 26 -7.71 12.12 3.49
C LYS A 26 -7.95 10.84 2.70
N GLY A 27 -7.52 10.80 1.43
CA GLY A 27 -7.52 9.60 0.60
C GLY A 27 -6.73 8.44 1.23
N TYR A 28 -5.55 8.74 1.77
CA TYR A 28 -4.72 7.74 2.46
C TYR A 28 -5.44 7.18 3.69
N THR A 29 -5.99 8.07 4.53
CA THR A 29 -6.67 7.68 5.77
C THR A 29 -7.88 6.80 5.48
N ARG A 30 -8.65 7.11 4.43
CA ARG A 30 -9.77 6.27 3.98
C ARG A 30 -9.31 4.89 3.53
N ALA A 31 -8.28 4.82 2.67
CA ALA A 31 -7.75 3.55 2.20
C ALA A 31 -7.22 2.69 3.37
N ALA A 32 -6.52 3.31 4.31
CA ALA A 32 -6.02 2.66 5.52
C ALA A 32 -7.17 2.12 6.41
N ALA A 33 -8.23 2.92 6.61
CA ALA A 33 -9.40 2.51 7.39
C ALA A 33 -10.12 1.32 6.75
N ASN A 34 -10.33 1.34 5.43
CA ASN A 34 -10.95 0.23 4.72
C ASN A 34 -10.13 -1.07 4.84
N LEU A 35 -8.80 -0.98 4.69
CA LEU A 35 -7.92 -2.14 4.85
C LEU A 35 -7.93 -2.68 6.29
N GLN A 36 -7.98 -1.79 7.29
CA GLN A 36 -8.10 -2.18 8.70
C GLN A 36 -9.43 -2.88 8.98
N ALA A 37 -10.54 -2.35 8.45
CA ALA A 37 -11.86 -2.94 8.61
C ALA A 37 -11.97 -4.33 7.97
N ALA A 38 -11.26 -4.56 6.86
CA ALA A 38 -11.16 -5.86 6.21
C ALA A 38 -10.11 -6.80 6.85
N GLY A 39 -9.40 -6.38 7.90
CA GLY A 39 -8.36 -7.18 8.55
C GLY A 39 -7.13 -7.46 7.69
N ILE A 40 -6.89 -6.64 6.65
CA ILE A 40 -5.78 -6.85 5.71
C ILE A 40 -4.52 -6.16 6.24
N PRO A 41 -3.43 -6.91 6.52
CA PRO A 41 -2.18 -6.30 6.96
C PRO A 41 -1.55 -5.44 5.87
N PHE A 42 -1.30 -4.16 6.17
CA PHE A 42 -0.67 -3.23 5.26
C PHE A 42 0.53 -2.52 5.90
N ARG A 43 1.39 -1.95 5.05
CA ARG A 43 2.47 -1.05 5.45
C ARG A 43 2.38 0.23 4.63
N THR A 44 2.64 1.34 5.29
CA THR A 44 2.69 2.65 4.65
C THR A 44 4.14 3.09 4.50
N ALA A 45 4.47 3.68 3.35
CA ALA A 45 5.67 4.48 3.17
C ALA A 45 5.26 5.89 2.76
N SER A 46 5.79 6.90 3.46
CA SER A 46 5.65 8.30 3.08
C SER A 46 6.95 8.78 2.45
N TYR A 47 6.90 9.32 1.24
CA TYR A 47 8.03 9.99 0.62
C TYR A 47 7.79 11.49 0.66
N SER A 48 8.58 12.22 1.44
CA SER A 48 8.67 13.68 1.37
C SER A 48 9.85 14.04 0.47
N SER A 49 9.62 14.74 -0.64
CA SER A 49 10.74 15.28 -1.41
C SER A 49 11.48 16.31 -0.54
N PRO A 50 12.82 16.25 -0.43
CA PRO A 50 13.56 17.32 0.23
C PRO A 50 13.28 18.63 -0.50
N ARG A 51 12.89 19.66 0.26
CA ARG A 51 12.55 20.99 -0.25
C ARG A 51 13.82 21.62 -0.82
N GLU A 52 13.84 21.87 -2.12
CA GLU A 52 14.74 22.89 -2.67
C GLU A 52 14.24 24.25 -2.19
N THR A 53 15.12 25.02 -1.55
CA THR A 53 14.88 26.35 -1.00
C THR A 53 14.29 27.27 -2.07
N GLY A 54 12.98 27.53 -2.02
CA GLY A 54 12.31 28.54 -2.86
C GLY A 54 11.02 28.12 -3.57
N ALA A 55 10.61 26.86 -3.52
CA ALA A 55 9.38 26.42 -4.19
C ALA A 55 8.11 26.69 -3.35
N ALA A 56 7.12 27.33 -3.97
CA ALA A 56 5.83 27.73 -3.40
C ALA A 56 5.11 26.59 -2.65
N TYR A 57 4.48 26.95 -1.54
CA TYR A 57 3.70 26.09 -0.66
C TYR A 57 2.61 25.34 -1.43
N SER A 58 2.87 24.08 -1.77
CA SER A 58 1.85 23.17 -2.25
C SER A 58 1.90 21.90 -1.42
N ASP A 59 0.78 21.55 -0.78
CA ASP A 59 0.54 20.36 0.06
C ASP A 59 0.81 19.01 -0.64
N LEU A 60 1.28 19.04 -1.89
CA LEU A 60 1.66 17.88 -2.70
C LEU A 60 3.04 17.31 -2.36
N THR A 61 3.67 17.73 -1.27
CA THR A 61 5.07 17.38 -0.95
C THR A 61 5.23 15.97 -0.38
N VAL A 62 4.15 15.35 0.12
CA VAL A 62 4.19 14.03 0.75
C VAL A 62 3.35 13.04 -0.05
N GLN A 63 4.01 12.03 -0.63
CA GLN A 63 3.35 10.91 -1.28
C GLN A 63 3.21 9.75 -0.30
N PHE A 64 1.98 9.32 -0.03
CA PHE A 64 1.66 8.13 0.74
C PHE A 64 1.53 6.93 -0.19
N LYS A 65 2.27 5.86 0.10
CA LYS A 65 2.22 4.59 -0.62
C LYS A 65 1.81 3.48 0.34
N VAL A 66 0.80 2.70 -0.04
CA VAL A 66 0.27 1.59 0.76
C VAL A 66 0.63 0.27 0.10
N TYR A 67 1.29 -0.57 0.86
CA TYR A 67 1.76 -1.88 0.44
C TYR A 67 1.09 -2.98 1.25
N VAL A 68 0.65 -4.04 0.58
CA VAL A 68 0.16 -5.27 1.22
C VAL A 68 1.02 -6.44 0.78
N LYS A 69 0.91 -7.59 1.44
CA LYS A 69 1.49 -8.82 0.90
C LYS A 69 0.80 -9.16 -0.43
N LYS A 70 1.55 -9.75 -1.36
CA LYS A 70 1.04 -10.12 -2.68
C LYS A 70 -0.21 -11.00 -2.64
N GLU A 71 -0.31 -11.88 -1.63
CA GLU A 71 -1.48 -12.74 -1.40
C GLU A 71 -2.78 -11.96 -1.15
N HIS A 72 -2.69 -10.76 -0.58
CA HIS A 72 -3.84 -9.89 -0.29
C HIS A 72 -4.05 -8.79 -1.34
N GLN A 73 -3.28 -8.76 -2.43
CA GLN A 73 -3.32 -7.67 -3.40
C GLN A 73 -4.70 -7.47 -4.04
N SER A 74 -5.33 -8.56 -4.50
CA SER A 74 -6.63 -8.49 -5.18
C SER A 74 -7.74 -8.06 -4.22
N GLU A 75 -7.71 -8.58 -3.00
CA GLU A 75 -8.67 -8.23 -1.95
C GLU A 75 -8.52 -6.76 -1.52
N ALA A 76 -7.29 -6.33 -1.27
CA ALA A 76 -6.97 -4.95 -0.94
C ALA A 76 -7.44 -3.98 -2.03
N GLN A 77 -7.23 -4.31 -3.31
CA GLN A 77 -7.70 -3.46 -4.42
C GLN A 77 -9.23 -3.32 -4.44
N LYS A 78 -9.99 -4.37 -4.10
CA LYS A 78 -11.45 -4.28 -4.01
C LYS A 78 -11.89 -3.39 -2.85
N VAL A 79 -11.32 -3.64 -1.68
CA VAL A 79 -11.69 -2.96 -0.42
C VAL A 79 -11.36 -1.46 -0.44
N ILE A 80 -10.24 -1.09 -1.07
CA ILE A 80 -9.84 0.33 -1.19
C ILE A 80 -10.82 1.14 -2.06
N HIS A 81 -11.50 0.49 -3.02
CA HIS A 81 -12.46 1.14 -3.93
C HIS A 81 -13.92 0.93 -3.53
N GLN A 82 -14.20 0.10 -2.52
CA GLN A 82 -15.54 -0.03 -1.95
C GLN A 82 -15.93 1.29 -1.28
N ARG A 83 -17.05 1.85 -1.73
CA ARG A 83 -17.53 3.18 -1.34
C ARG A 83 -18.12 3.17 0.05
#